data_AF-A0ABD4T5E5-F1
#
_entry.id   AF-A0ABD4T5E5-F1
#
_cell.length_a   1.000
_cell.length_b   1.000
_cell.length_c   1.000
_cell.angle_alpha   90.00
_cell.angle_beta   90.00
_cell.angle_gamma   90.00
#
_symmetry.space_group_name_H-M   'P 1'
#
loop_
_entity.id
_entity.type
_entity.pdbx_description
1 polymer ?
#
loop_
_entity_poly.entity_id
_entity_poly.type
_entity_poly.pdbx_seq_one_letter_code
_entity_poly.pdbx_strand_id
1 'polypeptide(L)'
;MTIPAPHIDILEQLSSQGSIASLNALKKTLRVWLILASIEDNPLALPIPFTYTQWHSAAIADQGMLNGELQDVYESSLADYLTRVGEVDLENWIQDYCDRYNCTPEFIEQRLRKQKPFLLRTQIPENQKRSLEYDFLQLKALGYLEELDANGQSVQNSQQGKQARYYRRSPKPLTRSKAIQSFTALKSHVLNGRYKHVDLRELLVIFEQPIQQQQRFFLDLDNVVAIEAGQKVSAIAQFLKHQVWQQNPIPPIQFTYNSRSRPGNRQMITFPLCLYYYQRAPYLMAYGQSPQPHLPEITWYNFRTEQISSPRVLSWATPDTLPPSLYQQYQQDALPTPDQIINALESAWGFEIGSPKQPVLLRFQRAFHDQYIHRSNRHETFKPLKTWQAQQQYLQTLDLTEPERQNLLGYLQRHPQDAYYKAIVRDNDNGLVMRLRAWGPNVEVLYPFHLRDRMARDIQQTYALYQAES
;
A
#
# COMPACT_ATOMS: atom_id res chain seq x y z
N MET A 1 -14.62 7.16 33.29
CA MET A 1 -14.13 5.78 33.07
C MET A 1 -12.85 5.96 32.30
N THR A 2 -11.73 5.71 32.97
CA THR A 2 -10.41 5.77 32.34
C THR A 2 -10.35 4.80 31.19
N ILE A 3 -9.74 5.21 30.07
CA ILE A 3 -9.50 4.27 28.98
C ILE A 3 -8.50 3.23 29.47
N PRO A 4 -8.79 1.94 29.33
CA PRO A 4 -7.82 0.92 29.66
C PRO A 4 -6.57 1.04 28.77
N ALA A 5 -5.42 0.67 29.33
CA ALA A 5 -4.14 0.58 28.63
C ALA A 5 -4.30 -0.15 27.26
N PRO A 6 -3.46 0.14 26.25
CA PRO A 6 -3.62 -0.36 24.89
C PRO A 6 -3.30 -1.86 24.76
N HIS A 7 -4.04 -2.72 25.46
CA HIS A 7 -3.98 -4.17 25.36
C HIS A 7 -4.43 -4.61 23.96
N ILE A 8 -3.94 -5.77 23.50
CA ILE A 8 -4.21 -6.27 22.15
C ILE A 8 -5.70 -6.38 21.86
N ASP A 9 -6.51 -6.85 22.82
CA ASP A 9 -7.97 -6.92 22.65
C ASP A 9 -8.63 -5.55 22.45
N ILE A 10 -8.14 -4.53 23.15
CA ILE A 10 -8.65 -3.16 23.05
C ILE A 10 -8.26 -2.58 21.69
N LEU A 11 -7.03 -2.82 21.25
CA LEU A 11 -6.58 -2.41 19.93
C LEU A 11 -7.35 -3.16 18.83
N GLU A 12 -7.57 -4.47 18.93
CA GLU A 12 -8.41 -5.21 17.99
C GLU A 12 -9.83 -4.65 17.91
N GLN A 13 -10.41 -4.22 19.04
CA GLN A 13 -11.72 -3.57 19.08
C GLN A 13 -11.72 -2.20 18.41
N LEU A 14 -10.64 -1.44 18.57
CA LEU A 14 -10.46 -0.15 17.92
C LEU A 14 -10.09 -0.30 16.44
N SER A 15 -9.61 -1.47 16.00
CA SER A 15 -9.18 -1.70 14.62
C SER A 15 -10.37 -1.78 13.66
N SER A 16 -10.30 -0.97 12.61
CA SER A 16 -11.23 -1.00 11.48
C SER A 16 -11.24 -2.31 10.66
N GLN A 17 -10.31 -3.22 10.94
CA GLN A 17 -10.16 -4.54 10.31
C GLN A 17 -10.40 -5.68 11.30
N GLY A 18 -10.64 -5.39 12.59
CA GLY A 18 -10.78 -6.40 13.64
C GLY A 18 -9.50 -7.16 13.98
N SER A 19 -8.37 -6.80 13.36
CA SER A 19 -7.05 -7.37 13.58
C SER A 19 -6.00 -6.27 13.55
N ILE A 20 -4.92 -6.46 14.31
CA ILE A 20 -3.73 -5.60 14.30
C ILE A 20 -2.47 -6.34 13.83
N ALA A 21 -2.62 -7.52 13.19
CA ALA A 21 -1.53 -8.39 12.78
C ALA A 21 -0.47 -7.73 11.87
N SER A 22 -0.89 -6.76 11.05
CA SER A 22 0.04 -5.98 10.24
C SER A 22 0.56 -4.76 11.01
N LEU A 23 1.84 -4.44 10.85
CA LEU A 23 2.47 -3.29 11.50
C LEU A 23 1.76 -1.95 11.17
N ASN A 24 1.20 -1.83 9.97
CA ASN A 24 0.43 -0.65 9.57
C ASN A 24 -0.93 -0.58 10.27
N ALA A 25 -1.61 -1.73 10.45
CA ALA A 25 -2.84 -1.80 11.23
C ALA A 25 -2.59 -1.50 12.71
N LEU A 26 -1.51 -2.04 13.29
CA LEU A 26 -1.10 -1.74 14.66
C LEU A 26 -0.84 -0.23 14.86
N LYS A 27 -0.01 0.38 14.00
CA LYS A 27 0.28 1.82 14.05
C LYS A 27 -0.97 2.68 13.98
N LYS A 28 -1.84 2.39 13.01
CA LYS A 28 -3.08 3.15 12.83
C LYS A 28 -3.98 3.01 14.06
N THR A 29 -4.10 1.80 14.59
CA THR A 29 -4.98 1.51 15.73
C THR A 29 -4.48 2.15 17.02
N LEU A 30 -3.17 2.13 17.27
CA LEU A 30 -2.55 2.87 18.37
C LEU A 30 -2.85 4.37 18.29
N ARG A 31 -2.78 4.95 17.08
CA ARG A 31 -3.15 6.34 16.86
C ARG A 31 -4.63 6.63 17.17
N VAL A 32 -5.54 5.73 16.80
CA VAL A 32 -6.97 5.85 17.16
C VAL A 32 -7.18 5.75 18.67
N TRP A 33 -6.51 4.81 19.34
CA TRP A 33 -6.54 4.68 20.80
C TRP A 33 -6.12 5.97 21.50
N LEU A 34 -5.09 6.65 20.97
CA LEU A 34 -4.58 7.89 21.55
C LEU A 34 -5.48 9.08 21.39
N ILE A 35 -6.08 9.22 20.21
CA ILE A 35 -7.11 10.24 20.00
C ILE A 35 -8.23 10.00 21.01
N LEU A 36 -8.66 8.75 21.18
CA LEU A 36 -9.69 8.42 22.16
C LEU A 36 -9.24 8.76 23.59
N ALA A 37 -8.03 8.39 23.99
CA ALA A 37 -7.45 8.67 25.32
C ALA A 37 -7.42 10.17 25.62
N SER A 38 -7.09 10.99 24.62
CA SER A 38 -7.09 12.45 24.75
C SER A 38 -8.49 13.06 24.92
N ILE A 39 -9.56 12.30 24.72
CA ILE A 39 -10.96 12.76 24.75
C ILE A 39 -11.73 12.21 25.95
N GLU A 40 -11.56 10.93 26.32
CA GLU A 40 -12.42 10.26 27.33
C GLU A 40 -12.27 10.80 28.76
N ASP A 41 -11.08 11.26 29.15
CA ASP A 41 -10.89 11.94 30.44
C ASP A 41 -10.68 13.46 30.28
N ASN A 42 -10.85 13.94 29.03
CA ASN A 42 -10.62 15.31 28.60
C ASN A 42 -9.34 15.97 29.16
N PRO A 43 -8.17 15.30 29.16
CA PRO A 43 -6.91 15.89 29.64
C PRO A 43 -6.55 17.18 28.89
N LEU A 44 -6.94 17.26 27.62
CA LEU A 44 -6.73 18.42 26.76
C LEU A 44 -7.68 19.60 27.03
N ALA A 45 -8.55 19.51 28.05
CA ALA A 45 -9.55 20.52 28.39
C ALA A 45 -10.38 21.02 27.18
N LEU A 46 -10.74 20.10 26.29
CA LEU A 46 -11.51 20.39 25.09
C LEU A 46 -12.93 20.87 25.44
N PRO A 47 -13.48 21.85 24.70
CA PRO A 47 -14.89 22.17 24.80
C PRO A 47 -15.74 20.97 24.35
N ILE A 48 -16.94 20.81 24.90
CA ILE A 48 -17.89 19.79 24.44
C ILE A 48 -19.13 20.51 23.92
N PRO A 49 -19.40 20.48 22.59
CA PRO A 49 -18.63 19.79 21.54
C PRO A 49 -17.31 20.49 21.17
N PHE A 50 -16.39 19.77 20.54
CA PHE A 50 -15.13 20.30 20.01
C PHE A 50 -15.01 20.13 18.50
N THR A 51 -14.24 21.00 17.86
CA THR A 51 -13.81 20.86 16.46
C THR A 51 -12.47 20.15 16.37
N TYR A 52 -12.17 19.60 15.19
CA TYR A 52 -10.83 19.08 14.88
C TYR A 52 -9.73 20.11 15.18
N THR A 53 -9.93 21.37 14.78
CA THR A 53 -8.95 22.44 15.00
C THR A 53 -8.71 22.69 16.50
N GLN A 54 -9.77 22.67 17.32
CA GLN A 54 -9.62 22.82 18.77
C GLN A 54 -8.90 21.63 19.39
N TRP A 55 -9.23 20.40 18.99
CA TRP A 55 -8.48 19.21 19.42
C TRP A 55 -7.01 19.28 19.04
N HIS A 56 -6.73 19.62 17.78
CA HIS A 56 -5.37 19.70 17.26
C HIS A 56 -4.56 20.81 17.95
N SER A 57 -5.16 22.00 18.15
CA SER A 57 -4.52 23.09 18.87
C SER A 57 -4.25 22.74 20.33
N ALA A 58 -5.19 22.08 21.02
CA ALA A 58 -4.98 21.63 22.39
C ALA A 58 -3.92 20.51 22.47
N ALA A 59 -3.96 19.54 21.57
CA ALA A 59 -2.95 18.47 21.49
C ALA A 59 -1.54 18.98 21.15
N ILE A 60 -1.42 20.17 20.55
CA ILE A 60 -0.15 20.87 20.35
C ILE A 60 0.21 21.74 21.57
N ALA A 61 -0.74 22.47 22.14
CA ALA A 61 -0.49 23.38 23.27
C ALA A 61 -0.17 22.63 24.58
N ASP A 62 -0.82 21.49 24.81
CA ASP A 62 -0.60 20.63 25.98
C ASP A 62 0.72 19.85 25.92
N GLN A 63 1.47 19.96 24.81
CA GLN A 63 2.86 19.52 24.71
C GLN A 63 3.78 20.24 25.74
N GLY A 64 3.30 21.32 26.37
CA GLY A 64 4.01 22.05 27.42
C GLY A 64 3.75 21.59 28.87
N MET A 65 2.77 20.71 29.15
CA MET A 65 2.42 20.30 30.52
C MET A 65 2.97 18.93 30.94
N LEU A 66 3.58 18.17 30.02
CA LEU A 66 4.37 16.98 30.35
C LEU A 66 5.85 17.38 30.40
N ASN A 67 6.26 17.86 31.57
CA ASN A 67 7.64 18.20 32.01
C ASN A 67 8.76 17.85 31.01
N GLY A 68 9.35 18.87 30.35
CA GLY A 68 10.77 18.96 29.95
C GLY A 68 11.45 17.89 29.09
N GLU A 69 10.87 16.70 28.90
CA GLU A 69 11.51 15.51 28.33
C GLU A 69 10.96 15.12 26.94
N LEU A 70 9.98 15.85 26.42
CA LEU A 70 9.33 15.53 25.14
C LEU A 70 10.03 16.09 23.90
N GLN A 71 11.12 16.84 24.03
CA GLN A 71 11.98 17.11 22.87
C GLN A 71 12.60 15.79 22.34
N ASP A 72 12.77 14.78 23.20
CA ASP A 72 13.29 13.44 22.86
C ASP A 72 12.22 12.44 22.36
N VAL A 73 10.94 12.66 22.66
CA VAL A 73 9.85 11.73 22.25
C VAL A 73 9.47 11.89 20.77
N TYR A 74 9.82 13.02 20.14
CA TYR A 74 9.78 13.15 18.68
C TYR A 74 10.76 12.20 17.97
N GLU A 75 11.73 11.66 18.71
CA GLU A 75 12.70 10.67 18.23
C GLU A 75 12.47 9.26 18.77
N SER A 76 11.59 9.09 19.77
CA SER A 76 11.35 7.80 20.41
C SER A 76 10.56 6.85 19.50
N SER A 77 10.67 5.57 19.82
CA SER A 77 10.05 4.48 19.06
C SER A 77 8.61 4.18 19.51
N LEU A 78 7.88 3.36 18.76
CA LEU A 78 6.56 2.86 19.18
C LEU A 78 6.65 2.02 20.47
N ALA A 79 7.78 1.36 20.69
CA ALA A 79 8.04 0.64 21.93
C ALA A 79 8.09 1.60 23.13
N ASP A 80 8.88 2.68 23.02
CA ASP A 80 8.97 3.70 24.07
C ASP A 80 7.62 4.35 24.35
N TYR A 81 6.81 4.51 23.30
CA TYR A 81 5.48 5.08 23.39
C TYR A 81 4.50 4.19 24.14
N LEU A 82 4.48 2.89 23.84
CA LEU A 82 3.67 1.90 24.54
C LEU A 82 3.99 1.90 26.03
N THR A 83 5.28 1.87 26.39
CA THR A 83 5.72 1.83 27.79
C THR A 83 5.44 3.13 28.53
N ARG A 84 5.71 4.30 27.93
CA ARG A 84 5.61 5.60 28.61
C ARG A 84 4.19 6.17 28.64
N VAL A 85 3.43 6.03 27.56
CA VAL A 85 2.09 6.63 27.41
C VAL A 85 0.99 5.60 27.59
N GLY A 86 1.22 4.37 27.12
CA GLY A 86 0.28 3.27 27.33
C GLY A 86 0.38 2.63 28.71
N GLU A 87 1.43 2.96 29.49
CA GLU A 87 1.77 2.33 30.77
C GLU A 87 1.76 0.79 30.69
N VAL A 88 2.16 0.24 29.53
CA VAL A 88 2.21 -1.22 29.34
C VAL A 88 3.59 -1.77 29.67
N ASP A 89 3.61 -2.94 30.28
CA ASP A 89 4.79 -3.79 30.31
C ASP A 89 5.05 -4.30 28.88
N LEU A 90 6.13 -3.80 28.27
CA LEU A 90 6.43 -4.07 26.87
C LEU A 90 6.76 -5.55 26.62
N GLU A 91 7.41 -6.22 27.55
CA GLU A 91 7.82 -7.62 27.39
C GLU A 91 6.58 -8.51 27.36
N ASN A 92 5.69 -8.34 28.34
CA ASN A 92 4.41 -9.04 28.41
C ASN A 92 3.52 -8.70 27.21
N TRP A 93 3.43 -7.42 26.82
CA TRP A 93 2.64 -7.01 25.66
C TRP A 93 3.14 -7.64 24.35
N ILE A 94 4.47 -7.71 24.15
CA ILE A 94 5.05 -8.35 22.97
C ILE A 94 4.77 -9.85 22.98
N GLN A 95 4.90 -10.50 24.14
CA GLN A 95 4.60 -11.92 24.27
C GLN A 95 3.14 -12.21 23.90
N ASP A 96 2.19 -11.46 24.46
CA ASP A 96 0.77 -11.60 24.16
C ASP A 96 0.48 -11.37 22.66
N TYR A 97 1.18 -10.41 22.03
CA TYR A 97 1.03 -10.12 20.61
C TYR A 97 1.55 -11.28 19.76
N CYS A 98 2.69 -11.83 20.15
CA CYS A 98 3.34 -12.96 19.50
C CYS A 98 2.51 -14.24 19.61
N ASP A 99 1.93 -14.51 20.78
CA ASP A 99 1.02 -15.63 21.00
C ASP A 99 -0.25 -15.49 20.16
N ARG A 100 -0.76 -14.26 20.00
CA ARG A 100 -1.97 -13.98 19.21
C ARG A 100 -1.77 -14.10 17.71
N TYR A 101 -0.60 -13.69 17.20
CA TYR A 101 -0.34 -13.55 15.76
C TYR A 101 0.75 -14.46 15.21
N ASN A 102 1.23 -15.41 16.01
CA ASN A 102 2.23 -16.41 15.65
C ASN A 102 3.49 -15.81 15.04
N CYS A 103 4.16 -14.93 15.79
CA CYS A 103 5.41 -14.29 15.40
C CYS A 103 6.42 -14.29 16.55
N THR A 104 7.70 -14.01 16.27
CA THR A 104 8.73 -14.04 17.33
C THR A 104 8.82 -12.71 18.07
N PRO A 105 9.06 -12.72 19.40
CA PRO A 105 9.21 -11.49 20.20
C PRO A 105 10.27 -10.54 19.61
N GLU A 106 11.41 -11.07 19.17
CA GLU A 106 12.50 -10.27 18.60
C GLU A 106 12.08 -9.56 17.30
N PHE A 107 11.23 -10.21 16.49
CA PHE A 107 10.74 -9.64 15.24
C PHE A 107 9.86 -8.42 15.50
N ILE A 108 8.95 -8.51 16.47
CA ILE A 108 8.04 -7.42 16.82
C ILE A 108 8.76 -6.33 17.58
N GLU A 109 9.59 -6.67 18.56
CA GLU A 109 10.38 -5.72 19.31
C GLU A 109 11.24 -4.85 18.39
N GLN A 110 11.96 -5.48 17.46
CA GLN A 110 12.80 -4.76 16.50
C GLN A 110 11.96 -3.81 15.62
N ARG A 111 10.72 -4.19 15.27
CA ARG A 111 9.82 -3.35 14.48
C ARG A 111 9.24 -2.21 15.30
N LEU A 112 8.85 -2.44 16.55
CA LEU A 112 8.35 -1.39 17.44
C LEU A 112 9.45 -0.35 17.70
N ARG A 113 10.67 -0.81 17.98
CA ARG A 113 11.85 0.05 18.22
C ARG A 113 12.31 0.84 16.99
N LYS A 114 12.13 0.31 15.77
CA LYS A 114 12.52 0.99 14.51
C LYS A 114 11.48 1.98 13.99
N GLN A 115 10.29 2.02 14.56
CA GLN A 115 9.18 2.83 14.05
C GLN A 115 8.90 3.97 15.00
N LYS A 116 8.76 5.19 14.48
CA LYS A 116 8.39 6.35 15.27
C LYS A 116 6.86 6.45 15.42
N PRO A 117 6.33 6.85 16.58
CA PRO A 117 4.93 7.23 16.74
C PRO A 117 4.59 8.35 15.77
N PHE A 118 3.37 8.30 15.22
CA PHE A 118 2.91 9.25 14.21
C PHE A 118 2.46 10.59 14.82
N LEU A 119 2.12 10.58 16.10
CA LEU A 119 1.55 11.74 16.77
C LEU A 119 2.67 12.67 17.19
N LEU A 120 2.43 13.97 17.02
CA LEU A 120 3.30 15.07 17.38
C LEU A 120 4.40 15.27 16.32
N ARG A 121 4.07 15.98 15.25
CA ARG A 121 5.02 16.88 14.57
C ARG A 121 4.48 18.28 14.73
N THR A 122 5.33 19.26 15.02
CA THR A 122 4.97 20.69 15.10
C THR A 122 4.36 21.22 13.80
N GLN A 123 4.57 20.51 12.68
CA GLN A 123 3.87 20.69 11.42
C GLN A 123 3.40 19.33 10.87
N ILE A 124 2.08 19.10 10.86
CA ILE A 124 1.47 17.97 10.15
C ILE A 124 1.36 18.37 8.66
N PRO A 125 2.05 17.67 7.74
CA PRO A 125 1.90 17.88 6.30
C PRO A 125 0.42 17.82 5.88
N GLU A 126 0.02 18.59 4.88
CA GLU A 126 -1.40 18.78 4.52
C GLU A 126 -2.11 17.46 4.11
N ASN A 127 -1.36 16.53 3.52
CA ASN A 127 -1.80 15.17 3.20
C ASN A 127 -1.99 14.25 4.43
N GLN A 128 -1.50 14.65 5.61
CA GLN A 128 -1.59 13.90 6.86
C GLN A 128 -2.70 14.40 7.81
N LYS A 129 -3.16 15.66 7.67
CA LYS A 129 -4.35 16.20 8.36
C LYS A 129 -5.60 15.35 8.08
N ARG A 130 -5.75 14.91 6.82
CA ARG A 130 -6.83 14.05 6.35
C ARG A 130 -6.83 12.66 7.00
N SER A 131 -5.66 12.14 7.37
CA SER A 131 -5.54 10.83 8.01
C SER A 131 -6.08 10.80 9.45
N LEU A 132 -6.09 11.95 10.14
CA LEU A 132 -6.61 12.10 11.50
C LEU A 132 -8.13 12.29 11.49
N GLU A 133 -8.67 13.03 10.52
CA GLU A 133 -10.13 13.13 10.32
C GLU A 133 -10.78 11.75 10.14
N TYR A 134 -10.12 10.84 9.44
CA TYR A 134 -10.58 9.44 9.33
C TYR A 134 -10.57 8.68 10.64
N ASP A 135 -9.65 8.98 11.55
CA ASP A 135 -9.59 8.34 12.87
C ASP A 135 -10.76 8.83 13.75
N PHE A 136 -11.13 10.12 13.67
CA PHE A 136 -12.34 10.66 14.31
C PHE A 136 -13.62 10.02 13.77
N LEU A 137 -13.71 9.82 12.45
CA LEU A 137 -14.83 9.08 11.84
C LEU A 137 -14.88 7.62 12.28
N GLN A 138 -13.73 6.99 12.52
CA GLN A 138 -13.65 5.64 13.06
C GLN A 138 -14.15 5.58 14.50
N LEU A 139 -13.77 6.54 15.35
CA LEU A 139 -14.32 6.68 16.70
C LEU A 139 -15.83 6.94 16.70
N LYS A 140 -16.34 7.74 15.74
CA LYS A 140 -17.79 7.92 15.52
C LYS A 140 -18.46 6.58 15.19
N ALA A 141 -17.92 5.83 14.24
CA ALA A 141 -18.49 4.55 13.83
C ALA A 141 -18.45 3.48 14.93
N LEU A 142 -17.45 3.55 15.81
CA LEU A 142 -17.32 2.72 16.99
C LEU A 142 -18.21 3.19 18.16
N GLY A 143 -18.95 4.30 17.99
CA GLY A 143 -19.89 4.83 18.97
C GLY A 143 -19.25 5.64 20.10
N TYR A 144 -17.96 5.99 19.99
CA TYR A 144 -17.26 6.82 20.97
C TYR A 144 -17.54 8.32 20.76
N LEU A 145 -17.85 8.72 19.52
CA LEU A 145 -18.14 10.10 19.16
C LEU A 145 -19.46 10.23 18.42
N GLU A 146 -20.07 11.40 18.54
CA GLU A 146 -21.22 11.84 17.76
C GLU A 146 -20.81 13.06 16.92
N GLU A 147 -21.09 13.04 15.62
CA GLU A 147 -20.84 14.19 14.74
C GLU A 147 -22.05 15.13 14.78
N LEU A 148 -21.77 16.40 15.02
CA LEU A 148 -22.75 17.47 15.06
C LEU A 148 -22.56 18.44 13.88
N ASP A 149 -23.66 19.04 13.43
CA ASP A 149 -23.64 20.12 12.47
C ASP A 149 -23.24 21.47 13.11
N ALA A 150 -23.19 22.54 12.32
CA ALA A 150 -22.86 23.89 12.80
C ALA A 150 -23.85 24.43 13.86
N ASN A 151 -25.03 23.84 13.97
CA ASN A 151 -26.06 24.19 14.96
C ASN A 151 -26.02 23.27 16.19
N GLY A 152 -25.07 22.33 16.27
CA GLY A 152 -24.93 21.39 17.38
C GLY A 152 -25.91 20.21 17.33
N GLN A 153 -26.55 19.94 16.18
CA GLN A 153 -27.47 18.82 16.01
C GLN A 153 -26.81 17.58 15.42
N SER A 154 -27.21 16.39 15.88
CA SER A 154 -26.65 15.10 15.47
C SER A 154 -26.84 14.79 13.99
N VAL A 155 -25.75 14.47 13.29
CA VAL A 155 -25.76 14.17 11.85
C VAL A 155 -25.84 12.65 11.63
N GLN A 156 -27.03 12.17 11.27
CA GLN A 156 -27.27 10.75 10.95
C GLN A 156 -26.83 10.35 9.53
N ASN A 157 -26.82 11.30 8.58
CA ASN A 157 -26.33 11.10 7.22
C ASN A 157 -25.44 12.31 6.85
N SER A 158 -24.13 12.11 6.80
CA SER A 158 -23.19 13.19 6.46
C SER A 158 -23.31 13.54 4.98
N GLN A 159 -24.18 14.49 4.63
CA GLN A 159 -24.15 15.16 3.33
C GLN A 159 -22.96 16.13 3.30
N GLN A 160 -22.16 16.03 2.24
CA GLN A 160 -20.87 16.72 2.14
C GLN A 160 -21.03 18.19 1.72
N GLY A 161 -20.51 19.08 2.57
CA GLY A 161 -20.20 20.47 2.29
C GLY A 161 -19.11 20.92 3.27
N LYS A 162 -18.27 21.88 2.86
CA LYS A 162 -17.13 22.42 3.65
C LYS A 162 -17.59 23.16 4.92
N GLN A 163 -18.03 22.45 5.95
CA GLN A 163 -18.23 23.03 7.29
C GLN A 163 -17.38 22.29 8.31
N ALA A 164 -16.97 23.00 9.36
CA ALA A 164 -16.24 22.43 10.48
C ALA A 164 -17.09 21.31 11.10
N ARG A 165 -16.50 20.12 11.25
CA ARG A 165 -17.14 19.00 11.97
C ARG A 165 -16.95 19.19 13.46
N TYR A 166 -18.06 19.18 14.18
CA TYR A 166 -18.08 19.22 15.64
C TYR A 166 -18.30 17.79 16.15
N TYR A 167 -17.55 17.41 17.17
CA TYR A 167 -17.68 16.12 17.82
C TYR A 167 -18.13 16.31 19.26
N ARG A 168 -19.11 15.52 19.67
CA ARG A 168 -19.53 15.36 21.06
C ARG A 168 -19.16 13.96 21.53
N ARG A 169 -18.77 13.84 22.80
CA ARG A 169 -18.61 12.53 23.45
C ARG A 169 -19.97 11.85 23.55
N SER A 170 -20.07 10.66 22.99
CA SER A 170 -21.30 9.86 23.08
C SER A 170 -21.30 9.05 24.38
N PRO A 171 -22.40 9.00 25.15
CA PRO A 171 -22.54 8.04 26.24
C PRO A 171 -22.67 6.63 25.63
N LYS A 172 -21.66 5.77 25.85
CA LYS A 172 -21.65 4.37 25.35
C LYS A 172 -23.00 3.69 25.66
N PRO A 173 -23.67 3.03 24.68
CA PRO A 173 -23.10 1.84 24.05
C PRO A 173 -23.46 1.64 22.56
N LEU A 174 -22.71 0.77 21.87
CA LEU A 174 -23.30 -0.30 21.05
C LEU A 174 -22.30 -1.46 20.94
N THR A 175 -22.73 -2.62 21.41
CA THR A 175 -22.02 -3.90 21.41
C THR A 175 -21.54 -4.29 20.01
N ARG A 176 -20.38 -4.98 19.98
CA ARG A 176 -19.54 -5.40 18.84
C ARG A 176 -20.26 -6.02 17.62
N SER A 177 -21.55 -6.32 17.70
CA SER A 177 -22.31 -7.05 16.67
C SER A 177 -22.89 -6.19 15.53
N LYS A 178 -23.20 -4.90 15.72
CA LYS A 178 -23.79 -4.03 14.66
C LYS A 178 -22.88 -2.94 14.09
N ALA A 179 -21.79 -2.59 14.78
CA ALA A 179 -20.87 -1.53 14.35
C ALA A 179 -19.95 -1.94 13.18
N ILE A 180 -19.56 -3.21 13.10
CA ILE A 180 -18.71 -3.72 12.02
C ILE A 180 -19.46 -3.70 10.68
N GLN A 181 -20.79 -3.95 10.67
CA GLN A 181 -21.60 -3.82 9.46
C GLN A 181 -21.74 -2.35 9.03
N SER A 182 -21.84 -1.41 9.97
CA SER A 182 -21.96 0.02 9.68
C SER A 182 -20.64 0.65 9.22
N PHE A 183 -19.48 0.21 9.75
CA PHE A 183 -18.17 0.65 9.24
C PHE A 183 -17.81 -0.04 7.91
N THR A 184 -18.25 -1.27 7.68
CA THR A 184 -18.11 -1.95 6.37
C THR A 184 -19.05 -1.33 5.33
N ALA A 185 -20.22 -0.83 5.74
CA ALA A 185 -21.14 -0.05 4.91
C ALA A 185 -20.65 1.39 4.65
N LEU A 186 -19.97 2.04 5.60
CA LEU A 186 -19.27 3.31 5.34
C LEU A 186 -18.01 3.12 4.49
N LYS A 187 -17.27 2.01 4.67
CA LYS A 187 -16.18 1.57 3.77
C LYS A 187 -16.69 1.24 2.37
N SER A 188 -17.89 0.69 2.23
CA SER A 188 -18.48 0.37 0.93
C SER A 188 -18.93 1.62 0.18
N HIS A 189 -19.15 2.75 0.87
CA HIS A 189 -19.45 4.02 0.24
C HIS A 189 -18.24 4.87 -0.16
N VAL A 190 -17.03 4.68 0.39
CA VAL A 190 -15.86 5.45 -0.11
C VAL A 190 -14.54 4.65 -0.02
N LEU A 191 -14.20 4.00 -1.15
CA LEU A 191 -12.84 3.93 -1.74
C LEU A 191 -11.69 3.19 -1.01
N ASN A 192 -11.89 2.53 0.12
CA ASN A 192 -10.82 1.77 0.76
C ASN A 192 -10.54 0.45 0.02
N GLY A 193 -9.54 0.49 -0.88
CA GLY A 193 -9.02 -0.66 -1.63
C GLY A 193 -9.09 -0.53 -3.15
N ARG A 194 -9.89 0.42 -3.69
CA ARG A 194 -10.14 0.55 -5.14
C ARG A 194 -9.11 1.38 -5.91
N TYR A 195 -8.43 2.31 -5.26
CA TYR A 195 -7.48 3.23 -5.91
C TYR A 195 -6.21 3.38 -5.06
N LYS A 196 -5.05 2.98 -5.61
CA LYS A 196 -3.74 3.14 -4.93
C LYS A 196 -3.24 4.59 -4.92
N HIS A 197 -3.68 5.43 -5.86
CA HIS A 197 -3.31 6.84 -5.91
C HIS A 197 -4.19 7.66 -4.98
N VAL A 198 -3.61 8.11 -3.87
CA VAL A 198 -4.29 8.90 -2.84
C VAL A 198 -4.92 10.17 -3.42
N ASP A 199 -4.20 10.88 -4.29
CA ASP A 199 -4.69 12.13 -4.90
C ASP A 199 -5.90 11.90 -5.82
N LEU A 200 -5.88 10.85 -6.65
CA LEU A 200 -7.01 10.50 -7.52
C LEU A 200 -8.23 10.11 -6.70
N ARG A 201 -8.04 9.37 -5.61
CA ARG A 201 -9.12 9.00 -4.69
C ARG A 201 -9.79 10.25 -4.12
N GLU A 202 -9.00 11.24 -3.70
CA GLU A 202 -9.51 12.48 -3.12
C GLU A 202 -10.23 13.34 -4.15
N LEU A 203 -9.65 13.50 -5.35
CA LEU A 203 -10.28 14.24 -6.43
C LEU A 203 -11.61 13.61 -6.86
N LEU A 204 -11.67 12.28 -6.95
CA LEU A 204 -12.91 11.56 -7.26
C LEU A 204 -13.99 11.80 -6.23
N VAL A 205 -13.67 11.89 -4.93
CA VAL A 205 -14.65 12.24 -3.88
C VAL A 205 -15.07 13.71 -4.00
N ILE A 206 -14.11 14.61 -4.12
CA ILE A 206 -14.36 16.06 -4.11
C ILE A 206 -15.25 16.47 -5.29
N PHE A 207 -15.08 15.82 -6.43
CA PHE A 207 -15.74 16.19 -7.67
C PHE A 207 -16.61 15.06 -8.26
N GLU A 208 -17.09 14.13 -7.43
CA GLU A 208 -18.08 13.13 -7.82
C GLU A 208 -19.38 13.80 -8.27
N GLN A 209 -19.72 14.94 -7.65
CA GLN A 209 -20.93 15.70 -7.91
C GLN A 209 -20.64 17.00 -8.66
N PRO A 210 -21.53 17.42 -9.59
CA PRO A 210 -21.43 18.71 -10.26
C PRO A 210 -21.47 19.89 -9.28
N ILE A 211 -20.60 20.88 -9.48
CA ILE A 211 -20.61 22.14 -8.73
C ILE A 211 -21.46 23.14 -9.51
N GLN A 212 -22.56 23.61 -8.90
CA GLN A 212 -23.57 24.46 -9.58
C GLN A 212 -24.09 23.80 -10.86
N GLN A 213 -24.42 22.51 -10.80
CA GLN A 213 -24.90 21.70 -11.93
C GLN A 213 -23.88 21.54 -13.08
N GLN A 214 -22.63 21.98 -12.92
CA GLN A 214 -21.58 21.79 -13.93
C GLN A 214 -20.54 20.78 -13.46
N GLN A 215 -20.24 19.79 -14.30
CA GLN A 215 -19.14 18.87 -14.04
C GLN A 215 -17.80 19.58 -14.24
N ARG A 216 -16.96 19.61 -13.20
CA ARG A 216 -15.70 20.35 -13.18
C ARG A 216 -14.45 19.49 -13.03
N PHE A 217 -14.63 18.18 -12.90
CA PHE A 217 -13.55 17.21 -12.87
C PHE A 217 -13.77 16.17 -13.95
N PHE A 218 -12.73 15.99 -14.75
CA PHE A 218 -12.69 15.00 -15.80
C PHE A 218 -11.44 14.17 -15.55
N LEU A 219 -11.63 12.87 -15.42
CA LEU A 219 -10.52 11.93 -15.35
C LEU A 219 -10.27 11.43 -16.76
N ASP A 220 -9.30 12.05 -17.42
CA ASP A 220 -8.76 11.53 -18.66
C ASP A 220 -7.62 10.57 -18.34
N LEU A 221 -7.82 9.30 -18.66
CA LEU A 221 -6.78 8.28 -18.60
C LEU A 221 -6.42 8.00 -20.05
N ASP A 222 -5.18 8.29 -20.43
CA ASP A 222 -4.62 7.95 -21.74
C ASP A 222 -4.74 6.43 -22.00
N ASN A 223 -5.88 5.95 -22.45
CA ASN A 223 -6.12 4.52 -22.60
C ASN A 223 -5.33 4.00 -23.80
N VAL A 224 -4.47 3.01 -23.57
CA VAL A 224 -3.71 2.33 -24.64
C VAL A 224 -4.55 1.19 -25.26
N VAL A 225 -5.74 0.94 -24.69
CA VAL A 225 -6.68 -0.05 -25.18
C VAL A 225 -7.54 0.61 -26.27
N ALA A 226 -7.48 0.10 -27.50
CA ALA A 226 -8.35 0.54 -28.59
C ALA A 226 -9.82 0.49 -28.16
N ILE A 227 -10.64 1.44 -28.63
CA ILE A 227 -12.07 1.57 -28.27
C ILE A 227 -12.81 0.23 -28.45
N GLU A 228 -12.50 -0.50 -29.53
CA GLU A 228 -13.05 -1.83 -29.85
C GLU A 228 -12.72 -2.90 -28.80
N ALA A 229 -11.57 -2.79 -28.13
CA ALA A 229 -11.18 -3.70 -27.06
C ALA A 229 -11.87 -3.39 -25.72
N GLY A 230 -12.50 -2.21 -25.57
CA GLY A 230 -13.27 -1.84 -24.38
C GLY A 230 -14.46 -2.77 -24.11
N GLN A 231 -15.14 -3.24 -25.17
CA GLN A 231 -16.24 -4.20 -25.03
C GLN A 231 -15.75 -5.54 -24.47
N LYS A 232 -14.59 -6.02 -24.92
CA LYS A 232 -13.97 -7.26 -24.42
C LYS A 232 -13.62 -7.13 -22.93
N VAL A 233 -13.00 -6.02 -22.55
CA VAL A 233 -12.67 -5.73 -21.15
C VAL A 233 -13.94 -5.76 -20.28
N SER A 234 -15.00 -5.08 -20.72
CA SER A 234 -16.28 -5.07 -20.00
C SER A 234 -16.89 -6.48 -19.89
N ALA A 235 -16.87 -7.26 -20.98
CA ALA A 235 -17.39 -8.62 -21.00
C ALA A 235 -16.64 -9.54 -20.03
N ILE A 236 -15.30 -9.47 -19.97
CA ILE A 236 -14.50 -10.21 -18.99
C ILE A 236 -14.83 -9.79 -17.56
N ALA A 237 -14.95 -8.49 -17.30
CA ALA A 237 -15.29 -8.00 -15.96
C ALA A 237 -16.69 -8.46 -15.52
N GLN A 238 -17.67 -8.44 -16.42
CA GLN A 238 -19.02 -8.95 -16.16
C GLN A 238 -19.02 -10.46 -15.93
N PHE A 239 -18.29 -11.23 -16.75
CA PHE A 239 -18.12 -12.67 -16.57
C PHE A 239 -17.57 -12.99 -15.18
N LEU A 240 -16.45 -12.37 -14.79
CA LEU A 240 -15.84 -12.57 -13.47
C LEU A 240 -16.82 -12.20 -12.34
N LYS A 241 -17.45 -11.02 -12.45
CA LYS A 241 -18.35 -10.52 -11.40
C LYS A 241 -19.57 -11.42 -11.22
N HIS A 242 -20.25 -11.80 -12.30
CA HIS A 242 -21.56 -12.44 -12.23
C HIS A 242 -21.50 -13.97 -12.25
N GLN A 243 -20.51 -14.55 -12.94
CA GLN A 243 -20.41 -15.99 -13.10
C GLN A 243 -19.34 -16.62 -12.22
N VAL A 244 -18.39 -15.87 -11.66
CA VAL A 244 -17.27 -16.45 -10.90
C VAL A 244 -17.30 -16.03 -9.43
N TRP A 245 -17.17 -14.74 -9.14
CA TRP A 245 -17.00 -14.25 -7.76
C TRP A 245 -18.27 -14.22 -6.90
N GLN A 246 -19.44 -14.54 -7.46
CA GLN A 246 -20.67 -14.79 -6.67
C GLN A 246 -20.78 -16.23 -6.17
N GLN A 247 -19.94 -17.14 -6.66
CA GLN A 247 -19.97 -18.54 -6.25
C GLN A 247 -19.15 -18.76 -4.97
N ASN A 248 -19.53 -19.77 -4.19
CA ASN A 248 -18.80 -20.21 -3.00
C ASN A 248 -18.69 -21.75 -2.99
N PRO A 249 -17.47 -22.33 -3.07
CA PRO A 249 -16.19 -21.65 -3.24
C PRO A 249 -16.07 -20.99 -4.62
N ILE A 250 -15.18 -19.99 -4.74
CA ILE A 250 -14.88 -19.36 -6.04
C ILE A 250 -14.26 -20.41 -6.97
N PRO A 251 -14.81 -20.64 -8.17
CA PRO A 251 -14.31 -21.67 -9.08
C PRO A 251 -13.05 -21.20 -9.84
N PRO A 252 -12.22 -22.14 -10.34
CA PRO A 252 -11.20 -21.83 -11.31
C PRO A 252 -11.86 -21.52 -12.66
N ILE A 253 -11.12 -20.82 -13.53
CA ILE A 253 -11.57 -20.48 -14.87
C ILE A 253 -10.59 -21.01 -15.91
N GLN A 254 -11.11 -21.32 -17.08
CA GLN A 254 -10.32 -21.57 -18.28
C GLN A 254 -10.57 -20.46 -19.30
N PHE A 255 -9.54 -20.04 -20.00
CA PHE A 255 -9.66 -19.10 -21.11
C PHE A 255 -8.51 -19.24 -22.11
N THR A 256 -8.71 -18.72 -23.31
CA THR A 256 -7.65 -18.55 -24.29
C THR A 256 -6.95 -17.20 -24.06
N TYR A 257 -5.62 -17.20 -24.01
CA TYR A 257 -4.80 -16.01 -23.83
C TYR A 257 -3.85 -15.82 -25.01
N ASN A 258 -3.76 -14.60 -25.54
CA ASN A 258 -2.81 -14.22 -26.58
C ASN A 258 -1.82 -13.18 -26.04
N SER A 259 -0.63 -13.62 -25.63
CA SER A 259 0.37 -12.70 -25.07
C SER A 259 0.97 -11.80 -26.15
N ARG A 260 1.10 -10.50 -25.88
CA ARG A 260 1.81 -9.57 -26.81
C ARG A 260 3.30 -9.90 -26.96
N SER A 261 3.96 -10.36 -25.90
CA SER A 261 5.38 -10.72 -25.95
C SER A 261 5.62 -12.08 -26.60
N ARG A 262 4.58 -12.90 -26.72
CA ARG A 262 4.61 -14.25 -27.30
C ARG A 262 3.28 -14.52 -28.00
N PRO A 263 3.11 -14.00 -29.23
CA PRO A 263 1.89 -14.19 -30.00
C PRO A 263 1.58 -15.69 -30.13
N GLY A 264 0.33 -16.06 -29.90
CA GLY A 264 -0.13 -17.43 -29.95
C GLY A 264 -1.21 -17.69 -28.92
N ASN A 265 -2.31 -18.30 -29.35
CA ASN A 265 -3.43 -18.65 -28.50
C ASN A 265 -3.03 -19.81 -27.58
N ARG A 266 -3.08 -19.58 -26.27
CA ARG A 266 -2.81 -20.61 -25.25
C ARG A 266 -4.02 -20.76 -24.36
N GLN A 267 -4.41 -22.01 -24.10
CA GLN A 267 -5.40 -22.29 -23.07
C GLN A 267 -4.74 -22.16 -21.71
N MET A 268 -5.37 -21.41 -20.82
CA MET A 268 -4.91 -21.12 -19.47
C MET A 268 -5.97 -21.58 -18.48
N ILE A 269 -5.56 -22.27 -17.43
CA ILE A 269 -6.39 -22.61 -16.28
C ILE A 269 -5.85 -21.90 -15.04
N THR A 270 -6.68 -21.08 -14.41
CA THR A 270 -6.27 -20.24 -13.29
C THR A 270 -7.38 -20.06 -12.26
N PHE A 271 -7.01 -19.83 -11.02
CA PHE A 271 -7.86 -19.26 -9.98
C PHE A 271 -7.86 -17.73 -10.09
N PRO A 272 -9.01 -17.08 -10.35
CA PRO A 272 -9.08 -15.64 -10.57
C PRO A 272 -9.26 -14.86 -9.25
N LEU A 273 -8.30 -13.98 -8.92
CA LEU A 273 -8.34 -13.25 -7.65
C LEU A 273 -9.03 -11.88 -7.76
N CYS A 274 -8.51 -11.00 -8.61
CA CYS A 274 -9.01 -9.63 -8.71
C CYS A 274 -8.69 -8.98 -10.05
N LEU A 275 -9.42 -7.90 -10.36
CA LEU A 275 -9.04 -6.99 -11.43
C LEU A 275 -8.19 -5.84 -10.86
N TYR A 276 -7.07 -5.57 -11.51
CA TYR A 276 -6.14 -4.52 -11.12
C TYR A 276 -5.87 -3.59 -12.31
N TYR A 277 -6.15 -2.29 -12.16
CA TYR A 277 -5.86 -1.29 -13.19
C TYR A 277 -4.43 -0.77 -13.03
N TYR A 278 -3.59 -0.99 -14.04
CA TYR A 278 -2.18 -0.59 -14.03
C TYR A 278 -1.77 -0.07 -15.41
N GLN A 279 -0.98 1.01 -15.46
CA GLN A 279 -0.44 1.59 -16.71
C GLN A 279 -1.46 1.63 -17.86
N ARG A 280 -2.64 2.21 -17.60
CA ARG A 280 -3.68 2.48 -18.59
C ARG A 280 -4.42 1.24 -19.13
N ALA A 281 -4.36 0.11 -18.42
CA ALA A 281 -5.13 -1.10 -18.76
C ALA A 281 -5.57 -1.89 -17.52
N PRO A 282 -6.72 -2.58 -17.57
CA PRO A 282 -7.13 -3.53 -16.55
C PRO A 282 -6.51 -4.93 -16.76
N TYR A 283 -6.03 -5.50 -15.66
CA TYR A 283 -5.41 -6.83 -15.61
C TYR A 283 -6.20 -7.75 -14.70
N LEU A 284 -6.37 -9.00 -15.09
CA LEU A 284 -6.79 -10.07 -14.20
C LEU A 284 -5.54 -10.61 -13.47
N MET A 285 -5.51 -10.41 -12.16
CA MET A 285 -4.54 -11.04 -11.27
C MET A 285 -5.05 -12.45 -10.95
N ALA A 286 -4.27 -13.46 -11.30
CA ALA A 286 -4.66 -14.85 -11.12
C ALA A 286 -3.51 -15.72 -10.64
N TYR A 287 -3.85 -16.85 -10.03
CA TYR A 287 -2.91 -17.88 -9.61
C TYR A 287 -3.19 -19.16 -10.38
N GLY A 288 -2.21 -19.69 -11.09
CA GLY A 288 -2.41 -20.84 -11.98
C GLY A 288 -1.38 -20.86 -13.09
N GLN A 289 -1.78 -21.37 -14.25
CA GLN A 289 -0.89 -21.46 -15.40
C GLN A 289 -0.38 -20.10 -15.85
N SER A 290 0.89 -20.02 -16.25
CA SER A 290 1.51 -18.81 -16.81
C SER A 290 1.87 -18.99 -18.29
N PRO A 291 1.72 -17.94 -19.13
CA PRO A 291 2.18 -17.99 -20.52
C PRO A 291 3.71 -17.79 -20.66
N GLN A 292 4.42 -17.49 -19.56
CA GLN A 292 5.85 -17.23 -19.58
C GLN A 292 6.65 -18.48 -19.21
N PRO A 293 7.60 -18.94 -20.04
CA PRO A 293 8.35 -20.17 -19.77
C PRO A 293 9.45 -20.01 -18.71
N HIS A 294 9.84 -18.77 -18.38
CA HIS A 294 10.81 -18.51 -17.32
C HIS A 294 10.16 -18.51 -15.93
N LEU A 295 8.82 -18.53 -15.89
CA LEU A 295 8.06 -18.65 -14.65
C LEU A 295 7.71 -20.12 -14.41
N PRO A 296 7.50 -20.52 -13.14
CA PRO A 296 6.97 -21.84 -12.83
C PRO A 296 5.64 -22.10 -13.54
N GLU A 297 5.34 -23.37 -13.78
CA GLU A 297 4.10 -23.78 -14.45
C GLU A 297 2.87 -23.21 -13.74
N ILE A 298 2.83 -23.32 -12.40
CA ILE A 298 1.78 -22.74 -11.56
C ILE A 298 2.39 -21.63 -10.72
N THR A 299 1.95 -20.39 -10.98
CA THR A 299 2.41 -19.20 -10.27
C THR A 299 1.38 -18.08 -10.35
N TRP A 300 1.74 -16.94 -9.77
CA TRP A 300 1.04 -15.68 -9.97
C TRP A 300 1.30 -15.11 -11.36
N TYR A 301 0.23 -14.67 -12.01
CA TYR A 301 0.35 -13.97 -13.30
C TYR A 301 -0.72 -12.89 -13.48
N ASN A 302 -0.34 -11.85 -14.24
CA ASN A 302 -1.18 -10.68 -14.49
C ASN A 302 -1.59 -10.68 -15.96
N PHE A 303 -2.81 -11.12 -16.24
CA PHE A 303 -3.34 -11.22 -17.60
C PHE A 303 -3.94 -9.90 -18.05
N ARG A 304 -3.50 -9.38 -19.19
CA ARG A 304 -4.17 -8.23 -19.84
C ARG A 304 -5.57 -8.65 -20.26
N THR A 305 -6.61 -8.02 -19.70
CA THR A 305 -8.00 -8.48 -19.88
C THR A 305 -8.47 -8.46 -21.32
N GLU A 306 -7.96 -7.54 -22.14
CA GLU A 306 -8.28 -7.47 -23.57
C GLU A 306 -7.66 -8.59 -24.41
N GLN A 307 -6.69 -9.33 -23.84
CA GLN A 307 -6.05 -10.49 -24.47
C GLN A 307 -6.69 -11.83 -24.06
N ILE A 308 -7.73 -11.80 -23.21
CA ILE A 308 -8.48 -12.96 -22.77
C ILE A 308 -9.67 -13.18 -23.72
N SER A 309 -9.87 -14.42 -24.17
CA SER A 309 -11.03 -14.81 -24.96
C SER A 309 -11.60 -16.16 -24.50
N SER A 310 -12.89 -16.37 -24.80
CA SER A 310 -13.62 -17.59 -24.49
C SER A 310 -13.50 -18.07 -23.03
N PRO A 311 -13.73 -17.19 -22.03
CA PRO A 311 -13.66 -17.61 -20.64
C PRO A 311 -14.81 -18.57 -20.31
N ARG A 312 -14.51 -19.59 -19.50
CA ARG A 312 -15.51 -20.50 -18.94
C ARG A 312 -15.16 -20.87 -17.50
N VAL A 313 -16.20 -21.15 -16.72
CA VAL A 313 -16.08 -21.65 -15.35
C VAL A 313 -15.71 -23.14 -15.40
N LEU A 314 -14.77 -23.55 -14.55
CA LEU A 314 -14.47 -24.96 -14.28
C LEU A 314 -15.00 -25.36 -12.90
N SER A 315 -15.05 -26.66 -12.62
CA SER A 315 -15.51 -27.17 -11.33
C SER A 315 -14.36 -27.77 -10.53
N TRP A 316 -14.32 -27.47 -9.23
CA TRP A 316 -13.45 -28.17 -8.29
C TRP A 316 -13.81 -29.66 -8.15
N ALA A 317 -15.04 -30.07 -8.53
CA ALA A 317 -15.47 -31.46 -8.50
C ALA A 317 -14.91 -32.33 -9.63
N THR A 318 -14.20 -31.73 -10.60
CA THR A 318 -13.59 -32.44 -11.75
C THR A 318 -12.06 -32.26 -11.74
N PRO A 319 -11.35 -32.84 -10.75
CA PRO A 319 -9.93 -32.58 -10.52
C PRO A 319 -9.03 -32.95 -11.70
N ASP A 320 -9.40 -33.97 -12.48
CA ASP A 320 -8.62 -34.43 -13.65
C ASP A 320 -8.50 -33.36 -14.76
N THR A 321 -9.35 -32.33 -14.71
CA THR A 321 -9.31 -31.20 -15.66
C THR A 321 -8.48 -30.02 -15.17
N LEU A 322 -7.97 -30.09 -13.93
CA LEU A 322 -7.25 -29.00 -13.27
C LEU A 322 -5.76 -29.33 -13.14
N PRO A 323 -4.87 -28.32 -13.20
CA PRO A 323 -3.47 -28.54 -12.86
C PRO A 323 -3.32 -29.10 -11.44
N PRO A 324 -2.57 -30.21 -11.22
CA PRO A 324 -2.50 -30.88 -9.92
C PRO A 324 -2.10 -29.94 -8.77
N SER A 325 -1.10 -29.09 -8.98
CA SER A 325 -0.63 -28.14 -7.96
C SER A 325 -1.68 -27.07 -7.62
N LEU A 326 -2.53 -26.68 -8.57
CA LEU A 326 -3.62 -25.73 -8.30
C LEU A 326 -4.72 -26.41 -7.46
N TYR A 327 -5.09 -27.64 -7.82
CA TYR A 327 -6.08 -28.41 -7.06
C TYR A 327 -5.60 -28.73 -5.64
N GLN A 328 -4.31 -29.03 -5.48
CA GLN A 328 -3.71 -29.25 -4.16
C GLN A 328 -3.82 -28.00 -3.26
N GLN A 329 -3.57 -26.80 -3.79
CA GLN A 329 -3.72 -25.55 -3.02
C GLN A 329 -5.17 -25.33 -2.58
N TYR A 330 -6.15 -25.68 -3.43
CA TYR A 330 -7.55 -25.66 -3.06
C TYR A 330 -7.88 -26.66 -1.94
N GLN A 331 -7.41 -27.90 -2.05
CA GLN A 331 -7.63 -28.94 -1.02
C GLN A 331 -7.03 -28.56 0.34
N GLN A 332 -5.97 -27.76 0.34
CA GLN A 332 -5.27 -27.30 1.55
C GLN A 332 -5.82 -25.97 2.11
N ASP A 333 -6.88 -25.41 1.53
CA ASP A 333 -7.39 -24.06 1.84
C ASP A 333 -6.29 -22.99 1.80
N ALA A 334 -5.33 -23.17 0.89
CA ALA A 334 -4.15 -22.34 0.72
C ALA A 334 -4.24 -21.46 -0.54
N LEU A 335 -5.43 -21.37 -1.14
CA LEU A 335 -5.65 -20.50 -2.29
C LEU A 335 -5.38 -19.03 -1.91
N PRO A 336 -4.73 -18.29 -2.81
CA PRO A 336 -4.31 -16.96 -2.47
C PRO A 336 -5.45 -15.94 -2.43
N THR A 337 -5.25 -14.85 -1.68
CA THR A 337 -6.24 -13.78 -1.51
C THR A 337 -5.83 -12.47 -2.18
N PRO A 338 -6.77 -11.55 -2.49
CA PRO A 338 -6.44 -10.24 -3.02
C PRO A 338 -5.48 -9.42 -2.14
N ASP A 339 -5.50 -9.61 -0.82
CA ASP A 339 -4.57 -8.93 0.09
C ASP A 339 -3.12 -9.41 -0.12
N GLN A 340 -2.92 -10.68 -0.45
CA GLN A 340 -1.59 -11.19 -0.80
C GLN A 340 -1.04 -10.54 -2.08
N ILE A 341 -1.88 -10.18 -3.05
CA ILE A 341 -1.48 -9.39 -4.23
C ILE A 341 -0.98 -8.00 -3.80
N ILE A 342 -1.72 -7.32 -2.92
CA ILE A 342 -1.36 -5.97 -2.46
C ILE A 342 0.00 -6.03 -1.75
N ASN A 343 0.16 -6.97 -0.82
CA ASN A 343 1.42 -7.19 -0.11
C ASN A 343 2.58 -7.54 -1.08
N ALA A 344 2.32 -8.37 -2.09
CA ALA A 344 3.31 -8.74 -3.09
C ALA A 344 3.77 -7.55 -3.93
N LEU A 345 2.86 -6.64 -4.28
CA LEU A 345 3.14 -5.40 -5.02
C LEU A 345 3.85 -4.36 -4.16
N GLU A 346 3.65 -4.33 -2.84
CA GLU A 346 4.34 -3.41 -1.92
C GLU A 346 5.76 -3.88 -1.59
N SER A 347 5.97 -5.20 -1.57
CA SER A 347 7.24 -5.79 -1.15
C SER A 347 8.38 -5.62 -2.17
N ALA A 348 8.07 -5.36 -3.45
CA ALA A 348 9.06 -5.19 -4.50
C ALA A 348 8.49 -4.36 -5.65
N TRP A 349 9.30 -3.44 -6.15
CA TRP A 349 8.92 -2.56 -7.23
C TRP A 349 8.87 -3.33 -8.55
N GLY A 350 7.67 -3.50 -9.07
CA GLY A 350 7.39 -4.16 -10.33
C GLY A 350 5.96 -4.69 -10.29
N PHE A 351 5.35 -4.84 -11.46
CA PHE A 351 4.01 -5.37 -11.58
C PHE A 351 4.02 -6.90 -11.72
N GLU A 352 5.05 -7.49 -12.33
CA GLU A 352 5.19 -8.94 -12.54
C GLU A 352 5.48 -9.69 -11.21
N ILE A 353 4.44 -9.91 -10.40
CA ILE A 353 4.53 -10.48 -9.05
C ILE A 353 5.00 -11.94 -9.00
N GLY A 354 4.91 -12.68 -10.11
CA GLY A 354 5.47 -14.03 -10.23
C GLY A 354 6.99 -14.04 -10.37
N SER A 355 7.59 -12.91 -10.77
CA SER A 355 9.03 -12.81 -11.01
C SER A 355 9.81 -12.68 -9.69
N PRO A 356 11.06 -13.21 -9.61
CA PRO A 356 11.90 -13.08 -8.44
C PRO A 356 12.14 -11.62 -8.03
N LYS A 357 12.36 -11.40 -6.73
CA LYS A 357 12.73 -10.10 -6.18
C LYS A 357 14.25 -9.99 -6.17
N GLN A 358 14.79 -8.83 -6.53
CA GLN A 358 16.22 -8.58 -6.49
C GLN A 358 16.54 -7.16 -5.99
N PRO A 359 17.64 -6.98 -5.25
CA PRO A 359 18.12 -5.65 -4.90
C PRO A 359 18.68 -4.92 -6.11
N VAL A 360 18.53 -3.60 -6.14
CA VAL A 360 19.05 -2.72 -7.18
C VAL A 360 19.74 -1.52 -6.56
N LEU A 361 20.91 -1.19 -7.08
CA LEU A 361 21.61 0.06 -6.80
C LEU A 361 21.54 0.98 -8.02
N LEU A 362 20.99 2.17 -7.82
CA LEU A 362 20.86 3.20 -8.85
C LEU A 362 21.69 4.42 -8.47
N ARG A 363 22.29 5.05 -9.48
CA ARG A 363 22.89 6.39 -9.40
C ARG A 363 22.03 7.35 -10.20
N PHE A 364 21.78 8.52 -9.65
CA PHE A 364 21.21 9.66 -10.37
C PHE A 364 22.20 10.83 -10.38
N GLN A 365 22.30 11.48 -11.53
CA GLN A 365 23.02 12.75 -11.63
C GLN A 365 22.39 13.79 -10.68
N ARG A 366 23.22 14.54 -9.95
CA ARG A 366 22.76 15.40 -8.84
C ARG A 366 21.64 16.37 -9.22
N ALA A 367 21.78 17.10 -10.33
CA ALA A 367 20.80 18.11 -10.72
C ALA A 367 19.45 17.47 -11.05
N PHE A 368 19.44 16.36 -11.80
CA PHE A 368 18.24 15.61 -12.11
C PHE A 368 17.58 15.04 -10.84
N HIS A 369 18.39 14.55 -9.90
CA HIS A 369 17.88 14.07 -8.62
C HIS A 369 17.10 15.15 -7.86
N ASP A 370 17.69 16.34 -7.74
CA ASP A 370 17.11 17.43 -6.93
C ASP A 370 15.80 17.95 -7.52
N GLN A 371 15.71 17.96 -8.85
CA GLN A 371 14.53 18.45 -9.57
C GLN A 371 13.41 17.39 -9.65
N TYR A 372 13.75 16.12 -9.92
CA TYR A 372 12.75 15.13 -10.35
C TYR A 372 12.64 13.88 -9.47
N ILE A 373 13.63 13.59 -8.62
CA ILE A 373 13.68 12.35 -7.84
C ILE A 373 13.42 12.58 -6.35
N HIS A 374 14.13 13.50 -5.69
CA HIS A 374 14.14 13.68 -4.23
C HIS A 374 12.74 13.85 -3.60
N ARG A 375 11.81 14.49 -4.32
CA ARG A 375 10.45 14.79 -3.87
C ARG A 375 9.38 13.93 -4.53
N SER A 376 9.80 12.86 -5.21
CA SER A 376 8.88 11.96 -5.90
C SER A 376 8.65 10.68 -5.10
N ASN A 377 7.40 10.24 -5.02
CA ASN A 377 7.07 8.90 -4.52
C ASN A 377 7.11 7.92 -5.69
N ARG A 378 7.93 6.87 -5.58
CA ARG A 378 8.13 5.86 -6.66
C ARG A 378 7.68 4.48 -6.23
N HIS A 379 8.19 4.03 -5.08
CA HIS A 379 7.89 2.75 -4.47
C HIS A 379 8.37 2.75 -3.02
N GLU A 380 7.78 1.93 -2.15
CA GLU A 380 8.17 1.89 -0.74
C GLU A 380 9.64 1.47 -0.54
N THR A 381 10.11 0.51 -1.33
CA THR A 381 11.50 0.01 -1.29
C THR A 381 12.52 0.96 -1.91
N PHE A 382 12.08 1.96 -2.70
CA PHE A 382 12.96 2.94 -3.35
C PHE A 382 13.39 4.01 -2.35
N LYS A 383 14.62 3.90 -1.82
CA LYS A 383 15.12 4.75 -0.72
C LYS A 383 16.52 5.29 -1.02
N PRO A 384 16.82 6.55 -0.63
CA PRO A 384 18.14 7.13 -0.80
C PRO A 384 19.17 6.51 0.15
N LEU A 385 20.40 6.36 -0.32
CA LEU A 385 21.60 6.02 0.44
C LEU A 385 22.40 7.30 0.69
N LYS A 386 21.97 8.06 1.70
CA LYS A 386 22.39 9.46 1.92
C LYS A 386 23.83 9.63 2.37
N THR A 387 24.43 8.61 2.99
CA THR A 387 25.76 8.69 3.59
C THR A 387 26.68 7.65 2.99
N TRP A 388 27.98 7.92 2.99
CA TRP A 388 29.01 6.98 2.59
C TRP A 388 28.90 5.65 3.34
N GLN A 389 28.72 5.71 4.67
CA GLN A 389 28.52 4.52 5.49
C GLN A 389 27.30 3.70 5.06
N ALA A 390 26.16 4.35 4.76
CA ALA A 390 24.96 3.66 4.30
C ALA A 390 25.18 2.99 2.92
N GLN A 391 25.97 3.61 2.04
CA GLN A 391 26.33 3.04 0.75
C GLN A 391 27.22 1.80 0.93
N GLN A 392 28.28 1.90 1.75
CA GLN A 392 29.16 0.76 2.07
C GLN A 392 28.38 -0.40 2.69
N GLN A 393 27.56 -0.12 3.70
CA GLN A 393 26.70 -1.12 4.34
C GLN A 393 25.75 -1.77 3.36
N TYR A 394 25.16 -0.99 2.43
CA TYR A 394 24.28 -1.58 1.43
C TYR A 394 25.02 -2.52 0.49
N LEU A 395 26.23 -2.16 0.03
CA LEU A 395 27.04 -3.07 -0.78
C LEU A 395 27.31 -4.40 -0.05
N GLN A 396 27.52 -4.40 1.27
CA GLN A 396 27.67 -5.62 2.07
C GLN A 396 26.44 -6.54 2.07
N THR A 397 25.26 -6.01 1.74
CA THR A 397 24.02 -6.80 1.63
C THR A 397 23.79 -7.40 0.24
N LEU A 398 24.61 -7.01 -0.75
CA LEU A 398 24.48 -7.49 -2.13
C LEU A 398 25.31 -8.76 -2.33
N ASP A 399 24.79 -9.64 -3.17
CA ASP A 399 25.51 -10.80 -3.66
C ASP A 399 26.52 -10.32 -4.71
N LEU A 400 27.76 -10.10 -4.25
CA LEU A 400 28.88 -9.52 -4.99
C LEU A 400 30.15 -10.29 -4.62
N THR A 401 30.95 -10.61 -5.64
CA THR A 401 32.34 -11.01 -5.42
C THR A 401 33.16 -9.84 -4.88
N GLU A 402 34.29 -10.13 -4.24
CA GLU A 402 35.14 -9.07 -3.67
C GLU A 402 35.66 -8.08 -4.73
N PRO A 403 36.10 -8.50 -5.94
CA PRO A 403 36.48 -7.56 -6.98
C PRO A 403 35.33 -6.64 -7.43
N GLU A 404 34.12 -7.18 -7.58
CA GLU A 404 32.94 -6.38 -7.95
C GLU A 404 32.58 -5.35 -6.88
N ARG A 405 32.68 -5.75 -5.60
CA ARG A 405 32.47 -4.86 -4.45
C ARG A 405 33.48 -3.72 -4.45
N GLN A 406 34.76 -4.01 -4.64
CA GLN A 406 35.81 -2.99 -4.70
C GLN A 406 35.62 -2.04 -5.90
N ASN A 407 35.23 -2.58 -7.06
CA ASN A 407 34.91 -1.79 -8.24
C ASN A 407 33.75 -0.82 -7.99
N LEU A 408 32.66 -1.30 -7.37
CA LEU A 408 31.53 -0.45 -7.01
C LEU A 408 31.93 0.59 -5.96
N LEU A 409 32.69 0.23 -4.92
CA LEU A 409 33.20 1.18 -3.94
C LEU A 409 34.03 2.30 -4.60
N GLY A 410 34.98 1.93 -5.47
CA GLY A 410 35.79 2.90 -6.22
C GLY A 410 34.96 3.73 -7.20
N TYR A 411 33.87 3.19 -7.73
CA TYR A 411 32.90 3.96 -8.52
C TYR A 411 32.20 5.02 -7.65
N LEU A 412 31.68 4.64 -6.48
CA LEU A 412 30.98 5.57 -5.58
C LEU A 412 31.92 6.70 -5.10
N GLN A 413 33.19 6.40 -4.82
CA GLN A 413 34.19 7.40 -4.43
C GLN A 413 34.51 8.42 -5.52
N ARG A 414 34.45 8.01 -6.79
CA ARG A 414 34.67 8.91 -7.95
C ARG A 414 33.48 9.84 -8.21
N HIS A 415 32.29 9.48 -7.74
CA HIS A 415 31.06 10.23 -7.97
C HIS A 415 30.35 10.63 -6.64
N PRO A 416 31.06 11.23 -5.67
CA PRO A 416 30.54 11.39 -4.30
C PRO A 416 29.39 12.40 -4.20
N GLN A 417 29.21 13.26 -5.21
CA GLN A 417 28.17 14.29 -5.25
C GLN A 417 26.85 13.78 -5.83
N ASP A 418 26.85 12.60 -6.45
CA ASP A 418 25.64 12.03 -7.04
C ASP A 418 24.72 11.40 -6.00
N ALA A 419 23.48 11.17 -6.40
CA ALA A 419 22.48 10.61 -5.52
C ALA A 419 22.32 9.11 -5.76
N TYR A 420 22.49 8.33 -4.70
CA TYR A 420 22.40 6.87 -4.77
C TYR A 420 21.12 6.37 -4.12
N TYR A 421 20.47 5.41 -4.76
CA TYR A 421 19.22 4.83 -4.30
C TYR A 421 19.31 3.31 -4.30
N LYS A 422 18.76 2.72 -3.25
CA LYS A 422 18.44 1.30 -3.23
C LYS A 422 16.98 1.08 -3.59
N ALA A 423 16.69 -0.06 -4.20
CA ALA A 423 15.34 -0.59 -4.34
C ALA A 423 15.37 -2.12 -4.26
N ILE A 424 14.22 -2.72 -3.96
CA ILE A 424 13.95 -4.12 -4.29
C ILE A 424 13.00 -4.10 -5.47
N VAL A 425 13.35 -4.77 -6.56
CA VAL A 425 12.57 -4.79 -7.80
C VAL A 425 12.20 -6.21 -8.19
N ARG A 426 11.20 -6.36 -9.08
CA ARG A 426 10.92 -7.63 -9.76
C ARG A 426 11.84 -7.77 -10.97
N ASP A 427 12.54 -8.90 -11.06
CA ASP A 427 13.44 -9.14 -12.19
C ASP A 427 12.67 -9.19 -13.52
N ASN A 428 13.29 -8.64 -14.56
CA ASN A 428 12.74 -8.50 -15.91
C ASN A 428 11.40 -7.77 -16.06
N ASP A 429 10.91 -7.09 -15.00
CA ASP A 429 9.67 -6.33 -15.07
C ASP A 429 9.73 -5.21 -16.12
N ASN A 430 8.81 -5.27 -17.08
CA ASN A 430 8.76 -4.30 -18.17
C ASN A 430 8.48 -2.87 -17.68
N GLY A 431 7.68 -2.71 -16.63
CA GLY A 431 7.36 -1.39 -16.08
C GLY A 431 8.57 -0.69 -15.45
N LEU A 432 9.44 -1.44 -14.77
CA LEU A 432 10.72 -0.93 -14.27
C LEU A 432 11.62 -0.49 -15.43
N VAL A 433 11.82 -1.36 -16.43
CA VAL A 433 12.71 -1.08 -17.57
C VAL A 433 12.24 0.14 -18.35
N MET A 434 10.94 0.24 -18.64
CA MET A 434 10.37 1.42 -19.28
C MET A 434 10.63 2.70 -18.48
N ARG A 435 10.58 2.65 -17.14
CA ARG A 435 10.88 3.82 -16.32
C ARG A 435 12.36 4.20 -16.36
N LEU A 436 13.26 3.23 -16.29
CA LEU A 436 14.70 3.46 -16.42
C LEU A 436 15.04 4.11 -17.77
N ARG A 437 14.43 3.62 -18.86
CA ARG A 437 14.56 4.22 -20.20
C ARG A 437 14.06 5.67 -20.24
N ALA A 438 12.95 5.97 -19.57
CA ALA A 438 12.39 7.32 -19.53
C ALA A 438 13.28 8.33 -18.78
N TRP A 439 14.06 7.89 -17.80
CA TRP A 439 15.06 8.74 -17.14
C TRP A 439 16.33 8.92 -17.99
N GLY A 440 16.57 8.02 -18.94
CA GLY A 440 17.62 8.11 -19.94
C GLY A 440 19.01 8.24 -19.31
N PRO A 441 19.86 9.17 -19.77
CA PRO A 441 21.24 9.30 -19.29
C PRO A 441 21.34 9.83 -17.84
N ASN A 442 20.24 10.24 -17.23
CA ASN A 442 20.24 10.80 -15.88
C ASN A 442 20.22 9.74 -14.77
N VAL A 443 20.05 8.46 -15.15
CA VAL A 443 20.09 7.31 -14.24
C VAL A 443 21.09 6.29 -14.75
N GLU A 444 21.82 5.68 -13.83
CA GLU A 444 22.67 4.52 -14.12
C GLU A 444 22.31 3.38 -13.17
N VAL A 445 22.12 2.18 -13.74
CA VAL A 445 22.01 0.96 -12.95
C VAL A 445 23.43 0.51 -12.60
N LEU A 446 23.75 0.47 -11.31
CA LEU A 446 25.04 -0.02 -10.84
C LEU A 446 24.99 -1.52 -10.53
N TYR A 447 23.86 -2.01 -10.02
CA TYR A 447 23.60 -3.41 -9.71
C TYR A 447 22.09 -3.69 -9.85
N PRO A 448 21.64 -4.88 -10.29
CA PRO A 448 22.45 -6.03 -10.70
C PRO A 448 23.06 -5.84 -12.10
N PHE A 449 24.15 -6.57 -12.36
CA PHE A 449 24.95 -6.37 -13.57
C PHE A 449 24.21 -6.72 -14.86
N HIS A 450 23.36 -7.76 -14.88
CA HIS A 450 22.59 -8.07 -16.08
C HIS A 450 21.59 -6.97 -16.45
N LEU A 451 21.00 -6.29 -15.46
CA LEU A 451 20.13 -5.15 -15.70
C LEU A 451 20.94 -3.94 -16.18
N ARG A 452 22.13 -3.70 -15.60
CA ARG A 452 23.08 -2.69 -16.09
C ARG A 452 23.44 -2.93 -17.56
N ASP A 453 23.80 -4.15 -17.94
CA ASP A 453 24.18 -4.52 -19.30
C ASP A 453 23.01 -4.40 -20.28
N ARG A 454 21.80 -4.72 -19.84
CA ARG A 454 20.58 -4.47 -20.62
C ARG A 454 20.40 -2.98 -20.88
N MET A 455 20.50 -2.14 -19.86
CA MET A 455 20.35 -0.69 -20.02
C MET A 455 21.45 -0.08 -20.90
N ALA A 456 22.69 -0.55 -20.78
CA ALA A 456 23.80 -0.12 -21.62
C ALA A 456 23.56 -0.46 -23.10
N ARG A 457 23.12 -1.70 -23.39
CA ARG A 457 22.78 -2.12 -24.76
C ARG A 457 21.62 -1.33 -25.33
N ASP A 458 20.55 -1.09 -24.54
CA ASP A 458 19.40 -0.29 -24.98
C ASP A 458 19.84 1.13 -25.40
N ILE A 459 20.73 1.77 -24.63
CA ILE A 459 21.27 3.10 -24.94
C ILE A 459 22.14 3.07 -26.20
N GLN A 460 23.03 2.08 -26.34
CA GLN A 460 23.88 1.92 -27.51
C GLN A 460 23.06 1.70 -28.79
N GLN A 461 22.05 0.84 -28.74
CA GLN A 461 21.13 0.61 -29.85
C GLN A 461 20.37 1.88 -30.22
N THR A 462 19.88 2.61 -29.23
CA THR A 462 19.19 3.89 -29.46
C THR A 462 20.12 4.90 -30.12
N TYR A 463 21.36 5.03 -29.63
CA TYR A 463 22.37 5.93 -30.21
C TYR A 463 22.71 5.57 -31.65
N ALA A 464 22.85 4.27 -31.96
CA ALA A 464 23.16 3.79 -33.31
C ALA A 464 22.10 4.19 -34.35
N LEU A 465 20.81 4.27 -33.97
CA LEU A 465 19.74 4.73 -34.87
C LEU A 465 19.98 6.18 -35.34
N TYR A 466 20.39 7.06 -34.43
CA TYR A 466 20.69 8.46 -34.78
C TYR A 466 21.99 8.63 -35.55
N GLN A 467 22.95 7.71 -35.39
CA GLN A 467 24.19 7.70 -36.16
C GLN A 467 24.01 7.15 -37.58
N ALA A 468 23.09 6.20 -37.79
CA ALA A 468 22.86 5.58 -39.09
C ALA A 468 22.13 6.51 -40.09
N GLU A 469 21.51 7.58 -39.60
CA GLU A 469 20.79 8.59 -40.39
C GLU A 469 21.55 9.93 -40.48
N SER A 470 22.80 9.99 -39.98
CA SER A 470 23.74 11.12 -40.10
C SER A 470 24.86 10.78 -41.09
#